data_AF-A0A931ZUF2-F1
#
_entry.id   AF-A0A931ZUF2-F1
#
_cell.length_a   1.000
_cell.length_b   1.000
_cell.length_c   1.000
_cell.angle_alpha   90.00
_cell.angle_beta   90.00
_cell.angle_gamma   90.00
#
_symmetry.space_group_name_H-M   'P 1'
#
loop_
_entity.id
_entity.type
_entity.pdbx_description
1 polymer ?
#
loop_
_entity_poly.entity_id
_entity_poly.type
_entity_poly.pdbx_seq_one_letter_code
_entity_poly.pdbx_strand_id
1 'polypeptide(L)' 'MNLSAGVAYANIVCVQANERPGMMRVRPLQPDSSYLVHKIQGTQTTVGGSGGQMPLGLTPLSGQQISLIRAWITEGAKNN' A
#
# COMPACT_ATOMS: atom_id res chain seq x y z
N MET A 1 -9.80 2.70 -19.22
CA MET A 1 -9.53 2.85 -17.76
C MET A 1 -10.40 3.99 -17.25
N ASN A 2 -11.35 3.71 -16.35
CA ASN A 2 -12.24 4.73 -15.78
C ASN A 2 -11.65 5.22 -14.44
N LEU A 3 -11.43 6.53 -14.32
CA LEU A 3 -10.78 7.19 -13.18
C LEU A 3 -11.77 7.89 -12.25
N SER A 4 -13.08 7.63 -12.37
CA SER A 4 -14.06 8.09 -11.38
C SER A 4 -13.62 7.65 -9.99
N ALA A 5 -13.74 8.52 -8.99
CA ALA A 5 -13.16 8.34 -7.64
C ALA A 5 -13.44 6.95 -7.02
N GLY A 6 -14.61 6.35 -7.29
CA GLY A 6 -14.95 5.00 -6.83
C GLY A 6 -14.23 3.83 -7.54
N VAL A 7 -13.69 4.03 -8.75
CA VAL A 7 -13.05 2.99 -9.57
C VAL A 7 -11.54 2.94 -9.33
N ALA A 8 -10.87 4.08 -9.14
CA ALA A 8 -9.45 4.09 -8.73
C ALA A 8 -9.27 3.37 -7.37
N TYR A 9 -10.23 3.57 -6.46
CA TYR A 9 -10.31 2.90 -5.16
C TYR A 9 -10.35 1.37 -5.27
N ALA A 10 -11.25 0.83 -6.09
CA ALA A 10 -11.40 -0.61 -6.31
C ALA A 10 -10.19 -1.27 -7.00
N ASN A 11 -9.31 -0.49 -7.63
CA ASN A 11 -8.11 -0.99 -8.31
C ASN A 11 -6.86 -1.07 -7.41
N ILE A 12 -6.90 -0.48 -6.21
CA ILE A 12 -5.78 -0.53 -5.25
C ILE A 12 -6.17 -1.15 -3.91
N VAL A 13 -7.43 -1.02 -3.50
CA VAL A 13 -7.96 -1.57 -2.26
C VAL A 13 -8.58 -2.93 -2.51
N CYS A 14 -8.29 -3.89 -1.63
CA CYS A 14 -8.69 -5.29 -1.75
C CYS A 14 -8.16 -6.03 -2.98
N VAL A 15 -7.19 -5.47 -3.71
CA VAL A 15 -6.50 -6.14 -4.82
C VAL A 15 -5.27 -6.87 -4.31
N GLN A 16 -5.00 -8.08 -4.82
CA GLN A 16 -3.78 -8.81 -4.47
C GLN A 16 -2.52 -8.09 -4.95
N ALA A 17 -1.47 -8.11 -4.15
CA ALA A 17 -0.16 -7.66 -4.58
C ALA A 17 0.45 -8.66 -5.56
N ASN A 18 0.80 -8.22 -6.77
CA ASN A 18 1.47 -9.06 -7.76
C ASN A 18 2.82 -9.61 -7.24
N GLU A 19 3.52 -8.82 -6.43
CA GLU A 19 4.82 -9.18 -5.87
C GLU A 19 4.74 -10.05 -4.62
N ARG A 20 3.55 -10.21 -4.02
CA ARG A 20 3.27 -11.09 -2.87
C ARG A 20 1.86 -11.70 -3.02
N PRO A 21 1.73 -12.83 -3.74
CA PRO A 21 0.49 -13.59 -3.77
C PRO A 21 0.02 -13.92 -2.34
N GLY A 22 -1.27 -13.71 -2.04
CA GLY A 22 -1.83 -13.93 -0.71
C GLY A 22 -1.84 -12.70 0.22
N MET A 23 -1.33 -11.55 -0.21
CA MET A 23 -1.51 -10.27 0.50
C MET A 23 -2.27 -9.26 -0.34
N MET A 24 -3.10 -8.47 0.32
CA MET A 24 -3.72 -7.31 -0.30
C MET A 24 -2.72 -6.16 -0.42
N ARG A 25 -2.74 -5.48 -1.55
CA ARG A 25 -1.95 -4.27 -1.82
C ARG A 25 -2.28 -3.19 -0.79
N VAL A 26 -3.58 -2.96 -0.58
CA VAL A 26 -4.13 -2.17 0.52
C VAL A 26 -5.28 -2.97 1.15
N ARG A 27 -5.15 -3.26 2.44
CA ARG A 27 -6.17 -3.91 3.28
C ARG A 27 -6.80 -2.87 4.20
N PRO A 28 -8.07 -2.47 3.97
CA PRO A 28 -8.76 -1.51 4.84
C PRO A 28 -8.69 -1.91 6.31
N LEU A 29 -8.57 -0.91 7.19
CA LEU A 29 -8.50 -1.05 8.65
C LEU A 29 -7.26 -1.80 9.16
N GLN A 30 -6.39 -2.30 8.26
CA GLN A 30 -5.25 -3.15 8.61
C GLN A 30 -3.99 -2.70 7.84
N PRO A 31 -3.38 -1.57 8.24
CA PRO A 31 -2.16 -1.05 7.60
C PRO A 31 -1.02 -2.06 7.62
N ASP A 32 -0.81 -2.78 8.72
CA ASP A 32 0.28 -3.76 8.84
C ASP A 32 0.05 -5.04 8.02
N SER A 33 -1.18 -5.27 7.54
CA SER A 33 -1.49 -6.33 6.58
C SER A 33 -1.60 -5.82 5.14
N SER A 34 -1.19 -4.57 4.88
CA SER A 34 -1.18 -3.96 3.56
C SER A 34 0.22 -3.99 2.95
N TYR A 35 0.37 -4.62 1.80
CA TYR A 35 1.68 -4.75 1.14
C TYR A 35 2.29 -3.39 0.76
N LEU A 36 1.47 -2.38 0.47
CA LEU A 36 1.92 -1.01 0.21
C LEU A 36 2.77 -0.45 1.36
N VAL A 37 2.38 -0.72 2.61
CA VAL A 37 3.09 -0.24 3.81
C VAL A 37 4.47 -0.86 3.88
N HIS A 38 4.58 -2.16 3.59
CA HIS A 38 5.88 -2.82 3.53
C HIS A 38 6.78 -2.27 2.42
N LYS A 39 6.22 -1.96 1.24
CA LYS A 39 6.98 -1.39 0.13
C LYS A 39 7.53 0.01 0.44
N ILE A 40 6.74 0.88 1.07
CA ILE A 40 7.22 2.23 1.41
C ILE A 40 8.17 2.25 2.61
N GLN A 41 8.08 1.24 3.50
CA GLN A 41 8.99 1.06 4.64
C GLN A 41 10.24 0.24 4.31
N GLY A 42 10.33 -0.35 3.11
CA GLY A 42 11.45 -1.20 2.72
C GLY A 42 11.47 -2.58 3.39
N THR A 43 10.34 -3.02 3.97
CA THR A 43 10.19 -4.29 4.67
C THR A 43 9.48 -5.36 3.85
N GLN A 44 9.32 -5.16 2.53
CA GLN A 44 8.61 -6.11 1.65
C GLN A 44 9.19 -7.53 1.69
N THR A 45 10.50 -7.68 1.91
CA THR A 45 11.16 -8.98 1.99
C THR A 45 10.81 -9.74 3.27
N THR A 46 10.43 -9.06 4.36
CA THR A 46 10.06 -9.71 5.63
C THR A 46 8.71 -10.42 5.56
N VAL A 47 7.86 -10.02 4.61
CA VAL A 47 6.56 -10.66 4.35
C VAL A 47 6.59 -11.62 3.16
N GLY A 48 7.78 -11.94 2.62
CA GLY A 48 7.94 -12.79 1.45
C GLY A 48 7.54 -12.14 0.13
N GLY A 49 7.55 -10.80 0.09
CA GLY A 49 7.44 -10.04 -1.15
C GLY A 49 8.78 -9.87 -1.86
N SER A 50 8.76 -9.13 -2.96
CA SER A 50 9.91 -8.93 -3.85
C SER A 50 10.09 -7.46 -4.27
N GLY A 51 11.23 -7.18 -4.90
CA GLY A 51 11.62 -5.83 -5.33
C GLY A 51 12.19 -4.95 -4.21
N GLY A 52 12.38 -3.67 -4.52
CA GLY A 52 12.96 -2.68 -3.61
C GLY A 52 11.93 -1.84 -2.85
N GLN A 53 12.44 -1.00 -1.95
CA GLN A 53 11.67 0.04 -1.27
C GLN A 53 11.14 1.04 -2.29
N MET A 54 9.88 1.47 -2.10
CA MET A 54 9.24 2.46 -2.95
C MET A 54 9.34 3.86 -2.32
N PRO A 55 9.59 4.90 -3.14
CA PRO A 55 9.69 4.85 -4.60
C PRO A 55 11.07 4.32 -5.06
N LEU A 56 11.08 3.37 -6.00
CA LEU A 56 12.29 2.65 -6.41
C LEU A 56 13.30 3.60 -7.06
N GLY A 57 14.54 3.61 -6.54
CA GLY A 57 15.61 4.45 -7.06
C GLY A 57 15.46 5.96 -6.76
N LEU A 58 14.46 6.33 -5.95
CA LEU A 58 14.23 7.71 -5.51
C LEU A 58 14.36 7.81 -3.99
N THR A 59 14.31 9.04 -3.49
CA THR A 59 14.29 9.31 -2.06
C THR A 59 13.09 8.60 -1.40
N PRO A 60 13.32 7.83 -0.32
CA PRO A 60 12.26 7.27 0.51
C PRO A 60 11.23 8.32 0.93
N LEU A 61 9.98 7.88 1.09
CA LEU A 61 8.97 8.69 1.76
C LEU A 61 9.41 9.01 3.19
N SER A 62 9.10 10.22 3.65
CA SER A 62 9.35 10.61 5.03
C SER A 62 8.47 9.81 6.00
N GLY A 63 8.90 9.70 7.26
CA GLY A 63 8.09 9.04 8.29
C GLY A 63 6.69 9.66 8.45
N GLN A 64 6.56 10.96 8.18
CA GLN A 64 5.26 11.67 8.18
C GLN A 64 4.37 11.23 7.02
N GLN A 65 4.92 11.13 5.80
CA GLN A 65 4.19 10.64 4.63
C GLN A 65 3.74 9.19 4.82
N ILE A 66 4.62 8.33 5.35
CA ILE A 66 4.29 6.94 5.67
C ILE A 66 3.17 6.89 6.73
N SER A 67 3.27 7.72 7.77
CA SER A 67 2.24 7.80 8.81
C SER A 67 0.88 8.26 8.27
N LEU A 68 0.87 9.23 7.34
CA LEU A 68 -0.36 9.69 6.68
C LEU A 68 -0.99 8.57 5.85
N ILE A 69 -0.19 7.82 5.10
CA ILE A 69 -0.67 6.65 4.33
C ILE A 69 -1.23 5.58 5.27
N ARG A 70 -0.53 5.29 6.39
CA ARG A 70 -1.00 4.32 7.39
C ARG A 70 -2.32 4.77 8.02
N ALA A 71 -2.44 6.04 8.39
CA ALA A 71 -3.67 6.62 8.94
C ALA A 71 -4.84 6.50 7.96
N TRP A 72 -4.63 6.84 6.69
CA TRP A 72 -5.62 6.66 5.64
C TRP A 72 -6.09 5.20 5.53
N ILE A 73 -5.18 4.21 5.58
CA ILE A 73 -5.56 2.79 5.58
C ILE A 73 -6.33 2.41 6.84
N THR A 74 -5.90 2.88 8.01
CA THR A 74 -6.57 2.66 9.30
C THR A 74 -7.99 3.22 9.32
N GLU A 75 -8.22 4.36 8.66
CA GLU A 75 -9.56 4.95 8.50
C GLU A 75 -10.46 4.17 7.54
N GLY A 76 -9.99 3.03 7.01
CA GLY A 76 -10.70 2.19 6.06
C GLY A 76 -10.31 2.45 4.62
N ALA A 77 -9.18 3.13 4.39
CA ALA A 77 -8.81 3.66 3.09
C ALA A 77 -10.00 4.41 2.50
N LYS A 78 -10.52 5.46 3.15
CA LYS A 78 -11.72 6.13 2.61
C LYS A 78 -11.39 6.82 1.30
N ASN A 79 -12.30 6.73 0.34
CA ASN A 79 -12.26 7.52 -0.88
C ASN A 79 -12.93 8.87 -0.58
N ASN A 80 -12.16 9.80 -0.02
CA ASN A 80 -12.59 11.18 0.22
C ASN A 80 -12.41 12.03 -1.05
#